data_AF-A0A2D5E9D7-F1
#
_entry.id   AF-A0A2D5E9D7-F1
#
_cell.length_a   1.000
_cell.length_b   1.000
_cell.length_c   1.000
_cell.angle_alpha   90.00
_cell.angle_beta   90.00
_cell.angle_gamma   90.00
#
_symmetry.space_group_name_H-M   'P 1'
#
loop_
_entity.id
_entity.type
_entity.pdbx_description
1 polymer ?
#
loop_
_entity_poly.entity_id
_entity_poly.type
_entity_poly.pdbx_seq_one_letter_code
_entity_poly.pdbx_strand_id
1 'polypeptide(L)'
;MTPLRPSQDQPGRFCLGCGYLLTISKGEGTCSECGREFDARNPRSTGRRSSTFRYRRLINRIFKGSLVLALLVFIADFAIAFMGGNAILAFLITFFSTPVLIILPTTALIPSLDVRLRTRLAGLLLPILVVSIAWPSNTRLPFDNPVWYWPFDLSFALHQSAIESFAARIRAGEIVETTPRIGVLNFFDHTFAEDNLGLQLTGGGWGGVHLVQTVPGCRMIWWNTNWEKDLGNGWFLVEQD
;
A
#
# COMPACT_ATOMS: atom_id res chain seq x y z
N MET A 1 33.54 -25.00 44.98
CA MET A 1 32.25 -25.35 44.35
C MET A 1 32.31 -24.93 42.90
N THR A 2 32.55 -25.90 42.01
CA THR A 2 32.68 -25.66 40.57
C THR A 2 31.28 -25.49 39.98
N PRO A 3 30.98 -24.42 39.22
CA PRO A 3 29.67 -24.29 38.59
C PRO A 3 29.48 -25.42 37.59
N LEU A 4 28.42 -26.20 37.79
CA LEU A 4 27.96 -27.23 36.85
C LEU A 4 27.72 -26.59 35.49
N ARG A 5 28.58 -26.93 34.53
CA ARG A 5 28.43 -26.62 33.11
C ARG A 5 27.06 -27.17 32.69
N PRO A 6 26.13 -26.36 32.15
CA PRO A 6 24.88 -26.90 31.65
C PRO A 6 25.21 -27.91 30.55
N SER A 7 24.80 -29.16 30.77
CA SER A 7 25.00 -30.27 29.83
C SER A 7 24.48 -29.87 28.46
N GLN A 8 25.35 -29.90 27.45
CA GLN A 8 25.03 -29.63 26.05
C GLN A 8 24.14 -30.71 25.39
N ASP A 9 23.64 -31.68 26.17
CA ASP A 9 22.99 -32.90 25.67
C ASP A 9 21.48 -32.99 25.92
N GLN A 10 20.78 -31.89 26.16
CA GLN A 10 19.33 -31.93 25.94
C GLN A 10 19.06 -31.75 24.45
N PRO A 11 18.62 -32.80 23.72
CA PRO A 11 18.29 -32.66 22.31
C PRO A 11 17.24 -31.56 22.18
N GLY A 12 17.61 -30.49 21.47
CA GLY A 12 16.74 -29.34 21.28
C GLY A 12 15.35 -29.79 20.83
N ARG A 13 14.31 -29.38 21.58
CA ARG A 13 12.93 -29.70 21.23
C ARG A 13 12.45 -28.72 20.16
N PHE A 14 11.83 -29.22 19.10
CA PHE A 14 11.35 -28.38 18.00
C PHE A 14 9.82 -28.29 18.01
N CYS A 15 9.28 -27.16 17.59
CA CYS A 15 7.84 -27.00 17.37
C CYS A 15 7.39 -27.89 16.20
N LEU A 16 6.34 -28.70 16.40
CA LEU A 16 5.76 -29.53 15.34
C LEU A 16 5.14 -28.72 14.19
N GLY A 17 4.67 -27.51 14.49
CA GLY A 17 4.09 -26.61 13.50
C GLY A 17 5.13 -25.96 12.60
N CYS A 18 6.02 -25.16 13.21
CA CYS A 18 6.94 -24.28 12.48
C CYS A 18 8.40 -24.78 12.42
N GLY A 19 8.75 -25.86 13.15
CA GLY A 19 10.10 -26.43 13.15
C GLY A 19 11.17 -25.58 13.85
N TYR A 20 10.80 -24.52 14.56
CA TYR A 20 11.74 -23.72 15.36
C TYR A 20 12.12 -24.41 16.67
N LEU A 21 13.33 -24.14 17.13
CA LEU A 21 13.79 -24.59 18.44
C LEU A 21 12.95 -23.92 19.53
N LEU A 22 12.36 -24.73 20.39
CA LEU A 22 11.61 -24.26 21.55
C LEU A 22 12.63 -23.94 22.65
N THR A 23 12.78 -22.67 22.97
CA THR A 23 13.38 -22.24 24.24
C THR A 23 12.40 -22.58 25.34
N ILE A 24 12.67 -23.66 26.08
CA ILE A 24 11.85 -24.10 27.21
C ILE A 24 12.23 -23.21 28.41
N SER A 25 11.76 -21.97 28.41
CA SER A 25 11.65 -21.14 29.61
C SER A 25 10.56 -21.77 30.50
N LYS A 26 10.84 -21.93 31.80
CA LYS A 26 9.88 -22.49 32.77
C LYS A 26 8.62 -21.60 32.79
N GLY A 27 7.57 -21.98 32.05
CA GLY A 27 6.25 -21.34 32.11
C GLY A 27 5.56 -21.03 30.77
N GLU A 28 6.27 -21.04 29.64
CA GLU A 28 5.68 -20.68 28.34
C GLU A 28 5.30 -21.93 27.54
N GLY A 29 3.99 -22.24 27.50
CA GLY A 29 3.41 -23.34 26.74
C GLY A 29 3.10 -23.00 25.28
N THR A 30 3.66 -21.93 24.72
CA THR A 30 3.36 -21.46 23.34
C THR A 30 4.62 -21.16 22.56
N CYS A 31 4.70 -21.60 21.31
CA CYS A 31 5.82 -21.27 20.42
C CYS A 31 5.79 -19.78 20.06
N SER A 32 6.88 -19.04 20.30
CA SER A 32 7.00 -17.61 19.96
C SER A 32 6.86 -17.33 18.45
N GLU A 33 7.18 -18.30 17.62
CA GLU A 33 7.24 -18.13 16.16
C GLU A 33 5.91 -18.34 15.45
N CYS A 34 5.14 -19.35 15.87
CA CYS A 34 3.84 -19.67 15.27
C CYS A 34 2.64 -19.49 16.21
N GLY A 35 2.88 -19.33 17.51
CA GLY A 35 1.84 -19.29 18.54
C GLY A 35 1.22 -20.64 18.89
N ARG A 36 1.71 -21.76 18.33
CA ARG A 36 1.18 -23.09 18.63
C ARG A 36 1.47 -23.45 20.08
N GLU A 37 0.45 -23.91 20.78
CA GLU A 37 0.57 -24.47 22.12
C GLU A 37 1.34 -25.80 22.12
N PHE A 38 2.22 -25.98 23.08
CA PHE A 38 2.98 -27.20 23.31
C PHE A 38 3.16 -27.45 24.80
N ASP A 39 3.10 -28.72 25.20
CA ASP A 39 3.38 -29.12 26.57
C ASP A 39 4.86 -29.54 26.68
N ALA A 40 5.59 -28.89 27.58
CA ALA A 40 6.98 -29.20 27.88
C ALA A 40 7.16 -30.50 28.67
N ARG A 41 6.10 -31.11 29.21
CA ARG A 41 6.15 -32.42 29.87
C ARG A 41 5.78 -33.56 28.93
N ASN A 42 5.07 -33.25 27.85
CA ASN A 42 4.66 -34.24 26.86
C ASN A 42 5.61 -34.24 25.64
N PRO A 43 6.45 -35.27 25.44
CA PRO A 43 7.34 -35.34 24.30
C PRO A 43 6.60 -35.47 22.96
N ARG A 44 5.32 -35.88 22.95
CA ARG A 44 4.50 -35.96 21.73
C ARG A 44 4.06 -34.59 21.19
N SER A 45 4.08 -33.53 22.00
CA SER A 45 3.83 -32.15 21.54
C SER A 45 5.06 -31.47 20.94
N THR A 46 6.22 -32.14 20.95
CA THR A 46 7.49 -31.61 20.43
C THR A 46 8.12 -32.57 19.42
N GLY A 47 8.73 -32.05 18.37
CA GLY A 47 9.37 -32.87 17.33
C GLY A 47 10.88 -33.07 17.56
N ARG A 48 11.41 -34.20 17.04
CA ARG A 48 12.86 -34.40 16.82
C ARG A 48 13.26 -33.82 15.46
N ARG A 49 14.44 -33.20 15.36
CA ARG A 49 14.93 -32.50 14.16
C ARG A 49 14.80 -33.34 12.88
N SER A 50 13.75 -33.08 12.09
CA SER A 50 13.50 -33.66 10.76
C SER A 50 13.96 -32.70 9.65
N SER A 51 14.35 -33.23 8.49
CA SER A 51 14.61 -32.46 7.26
C SER A 51 13.40 -31.63 6.84
N THR A 52 12.18 -32.12 7.07
CA THR A 52 10.91 -31.44 6.79
C THR A 52 10.76 -30.14 7.59
N PHE A 53 11.38 -30.04 8.78
CA PHE A 53 11.36 -28.80 9.56
C PHE A 53 12.20 -27.69 8.93
N ARG A 54 13.26 -28.01 8.18
CA ARG A 54 14.03 -26.98 7.45
C ARG A 54 13.18 -26.33 6.37
N TYR A 55 12.41 -27.15 5.63
CA TYR A 55 11.51 -26.66 4.59
C TYR A 55 10.37 -25.81 5.16
N ARG A 56 9.68 -26.27 6.21
CA ARG A 56 8.63 -25.48 6.89
C ARG A 56 9.16 -24.17 7.47
N ARG A 57 10.36 -24.20 8.06
CA ARG A 57 11.03 -23.00 8.58
C ARG A 57 11.35 -22.02 7.46
N LEU A 58 11.81 -22.51 6.31
CA LEU A 58 12.10 -21.69 5.14
C LEU A 58 10.82 -21.04 4.61
N ILE A 59 9.73 -21.80 4.42
CA ILE A 59 8.45 -21.23 3.97
C ILE A 59 7.93 -20.18 4.96
N ASN A 60 7.97 -20.45 6.27
CA ASN A 60 7.52 -19.49 7.27
C ASN A 60 8.35 -18.20 7.25
N ARG A 61 9.67 -18.30 7.02
CA ARG A 61 10.54 -17.12 6.85
C ARG A 61 10.21 -16.34 5.58
N ILE A 62 10.00 -17.04 4.46
CA ILE A 62 9.61 -16.42 3.20
C ILE A 62 8.27 -15.70 3.40
N PHE A 63 7.27 -16.35 3.98
CA PHE A 63 5.97 -15.74 4.25
C PHE A 63 6.07 -14.47 5.11
N LYS A 64 6.77 -14.54 6.26
CA LYS A 64 6.97 -13.36 7.13
C LYS A 64 7.73 -12.24 6.40
N GLY A 65 8.77 -12.58 5.64
CA GLY A 65 9.54 -11.63 4.84
C GLY A 65 8.69 -10.97 3.75
N SER A 66 7.91 -11.76 3.02
CA SER A 66 6.94 -11.27 2.03
C SER A 66 5.89 -10.37 2.65
N LEU A 67 5.44 -10.66 3.87
CA LEU A 67 4.44 -9.84 4.57
C LEU A 67 5.00 -8.46 4.94
N VAL A 68 6.23 -8.42 5.46
CA VAL A 68 6.93 -7.16 5.74
C VAL A 68 7.16 -6.37 4.45
N LEU A 69 7.63 -7.04 3.38
CA LEU A 69 7.88 -6.39 2.10
C LEU A 69 6.59 -5.83 1.47
N ALA A 70 5.50 -6.60 1.48
CA ALA A 70 4.21 -6.12 0.99
C ALA A 70 3.66 -4.95 1.83
N LEU A 71 3.95 -4.91 3.14
CA LEU A 71 3.55 -3.79 3.98
C LEU A 71 4.33 -2.52 3.62
N LEU A 72 5.64 -2.64 3.35
CA LEU A 72 6.45 -1.53 2.89
C LEU A 72 5.99 -1.01 1.52
N VAL A 73 5.66 -1.92 0.59
CA VAL A 73 5.07 -1.57 -0.71
C VAL A 73 3.76 -0.83 -0.53
N PHE A 74 2.85 -1.36 0.30
CA PHE A 74 1.58 -0.68 0.63
C PHE A 74 1.79 0.74 1.15
N ILE A 75 2.70 0.92 2.13
CA ILE A 75 2.97 2.25 2.70
C ILE A 75 3.56 3.19 1.64
N ALA A 76 4.48 2.71 0.80
CA ALA A 76 5.10 3.50 -0.26
C ALA A 76 4.06 3.93 -1.30
N ASP A 77 3.28 2.99 -1.83
CA ASP A 77 2.24 3.27 -2.84
C ASP A 77 1.14 4.15 -2.27
N PHE A 78 0.73 3.91 -1.02
CA PHE A 78 -0.21 4.79 -0.32
C PHE A 78 0.33 6.21 -0.20
N ALA A 79 1.58 6.39 0.25
CA ALA A 79 2.17 7.72 0.41
C ALA A 79 2.31 8.45 -0.93
N ILE A 80 2.79 7.75 -1.97
CA ILE A 80 2.91 8.31 -3.32
C ILE A 80 1.53 8.75 -3.81
N ALA A 81 0.52 7.88 -3.74
CA ALA A 81 -0.83 8.21 -4.20
C ALA A 81 -1.48 9.32 -3.36
N PHE A 82 -1.34 9.28 -2.03
CA PHE A 82 -1.92 10.26 -1.10
C PHE A 82 -1.34 11.67 -1.28
N MET A 83 -0.07 11.77 -1.66
CA MET A 83 0.58 13.05 -2.00
C MET A 83 0.30 13.49 -3.45
N GLY A 84 -0.39 12.66 -4.24
CA GLY A 84 -0.60 12.86 -5.67
C GLY A 84 0.71 12.82 -6.47
N GLY A 85 1.62 11.94 -6.07
CA GLY A 85 2.84 11.64 -6.81
C GLY A 85 2.57 10.94 -8.14
N ASN A 86 3.65 10.59 -8.83
CA ASN A 86 3.56 10.01 -10.17
C ASN A 86 2.89 8.62 -10.14
N ALA A 87 1.72 8.52 -10.77
CA ALA A 87 0.93 7.29 -10.93
C ALA A 87 1.73 6.14 -11.59
N ILE A 88 2.60 6.44 -12.56
CA ILE A 88 3.44 5.44 -13.22
C ILE A 88 4.43 4.83 -12.22
N LEU A 89 4.97 5.64 -11.30
CA LEU A 89 5.89 5.14 -10.28
C LEU A 89 5.19 4.16 -9.33
N ALA A 90 4.00 4.51 -8.83
CA ALA A 90 3.19 3.62 -7.99
C ALA A 90 2.81 2.33 -8.74
N PHE A 91 2.42 2.43 -10.01
CA PHE A 91 2.14 1.27 -10.86
C PHE A 91 3.38 0.37 -11.02
N LEU A 92 4.55 0.93 -11.28
CA LEU A 92 5.80 0.16 -11.42
C LEU A 92 6.19 -0.55 -10.11
N ILE A 93 6.08 0.14 -8.96
CA ILE A 93 6.35 -0.45 -7.64
C ILE A 93 5.42 -1.65 -7.42
N THR A 94 4.11 -1.49 -7.62
CA THR A 94 3.15 -2.58 -7.49
C THR A 94 3.45 -3.71 -8.50
N PHE A 95 3.73 -3.38 -9.77
CA PHE A 95 4.05 -4.37 -10.80
C PHE A 95 5.25 -5.25 -10.41
N PHE A 96 6.36 -4.64 -9.98
CA PHE A 96 7.54 -5.40 -9.53
C PHE A 96 7.31 -6.15 -8.22
N SER A 97 6.35 -5.72 -7.39
CA SER A 97 5.96 -6.42 -6.17
C SER A 97 5.05 -7.63 -6.41
N THR A 98 4.47 -7.79 -7.61
CA THR A 98 3.52 -8.86 -7.96
C THR A 98 3.92 -10.27 -7.49
N PRO A 99 5.18 -10.73 -7.65
CA PRO A 99 5.58 -12.05 -7.14
C PRO A 99 5.35 -12.20 -5.64
N VAL A 100 5.62 -11.15 -4.85
CA VAL A 100 5.40 -11.12 -3.40
C VAL A 100 3.90 -11.16 -3.09
N LEU A 101 3.10 -10.39 -3.85
CA LEU A 101 1.65 -10.34 -3.71
C LEU A 101 0.98 -11.68 -4.05
N ILE A 102 1.59 -12.52 -4.89
CA ILE A 102 1.12 -13.89 -5.19
C ILE A 102 1.61 -14.90 -4.14
N ILE A 103 2.84 -14.76 -3.66
CA ILE A 103 3.41 -15.66 -2.63
C ILE A 103 2.59 -15.59 -1.33
N LEU A 104 2.12 -14.40 -0.94
CA LEU A 104 1.36 -14.23 0.29
C LEU A 104 0.05 -15.04 0.36
N PRO A 105 -0.90 -14.94 -0.58
CA PRO A 105 -2.14 -15.70 -0.54
C PRO A 105 -1.88 -17.19 -0.75
N THR A 106 -0.96 -17.56 -1.65
CA THR A 106 -0.64 -18.97 -1.90
C THR A 106 -0.09 -19.65 -0.65
N THR A 107 0.81 -19.00 0.09
CA THR A 107 1.34 -19.54 1.35
C THR A 107 0.35 -19.43 2.50
N ALA A 108 -0.47 -18.39 2.58
CA ALA A 108 -1.51 -18.24 3.60
C ALA A 108 -2.60 -19.34 3.52
N LEU A 109 -2.83 -19.87 2.32
CA LEU A 109 -3.77 -20.98 2.06
C LEU A 109 -3.20 -22.35 2.44
N ILE A 110 -1.90 -22.50 2.69
CA ILE A 110 -1.30 -23.78 3.06
C ILE A 110 -1.77 -24.17 4.48
N PRO A 111 -2.54 -25.25 4.67
CA PRO A 111 -3.06 -25.63 5.99
C PRO A 111 -1.95 -26.17 6.91
N SER A 112 -0.86 -26.70 6.34
CA SER A 112 0.25 -27.29 7.10
C SER A 112 1.16 -26.27 7.79
N LEU A 113 1.01 -24.98 7.47
CA LEU A 113 1.70 -23.89 8.16
C LEU A 113 0.89 -23.49 9.39
N ASP A 114 1.34 -23.87 10.59
CA ASP A 114 0.78 -23.32 11.83
C ASP A 114 1.14 -21.83 11.89
N VAL A 115 0.25 -20.98 11.44
CA VAL A 115 0.34 -19.52 11.45
C VAL A 115 -0.94 -19.00 12.06
N ARG A 116 -0.85 -18.02 12.95
CA ARG A 116 -2.02 -17.40 13.59
C ARG A 116 -3.01 -16.91 12.53
N LEU A 117 -4.31 -17.07 12.81
CA LEU A 117 -5.39 -16.64 11.91
C LEU A 117 -5.23 -15.18 11.48
N ARG A 118 -4.88 -14.28 12.41
CA ARG A 118 -4.64 -12.85 12.12
C ARG A 118 -3.57 -12.63 11.05
N THR A 119 -2.46 -13.38 11.13
CA THR A 119 -1.36 -13.25 10.15
C THR A 119 -1.74 -13.87 8.80
N ARG A 120 -2.53 -14.95 8.79
CA ARG A 120 -3.10 -15.50 7.55
C ARG A 120 -4.04 -14.49 6.88
N LEU A 121 -4.94 -13.89 7.65
CA LEU A 121 -5.83 -12.83 7.16
C LEU A 121 -5.05 -11.64 6.62
N ALA A 122 -3.99 -11.20 7.30
CA ALA A 122 -3.11 -10.15 6.79
C ALA A 122 -2.45 -10.55 5.45
N GLY A 123 -1.97 -11.79 5.32
CA GLY A 123 -1.42 -12.30 4.05
C GLY A 123 -2.45 -12.40 2.91
N LEU A 124 -3.75 -12.44 3.22
CA LEU A 124 -4.82 -12.44 2.22
C LEU A 124 -5.30 -11.02 1.88
N LEU A 125 -5.43 -10.15 2.88
CA LEU A 125 -5.97 -8.79 2.71
C LEU A 125 -4.96 -7.80 2.17
N LEU A 126 -3.69 -7.91 2.58
CA LEU A 126 -2.66 -6.93 2.20
C LEU A 126 -2.41 -6.87 0.69
N PRO A 127 -2.34 -7.99 -0.06
CA PRO A 127 -2.25 -7.94 -1.52
C PRO A 127 -3.44 -7.24 -2.19
N ILE A 128 -4.66 -7.45 -1.66
CA ILE A 128 -5.87 -6.79 -2.16
C ILE A 128 -5.76 -5.28 -1.95
N LEU A 129 -5.30 -4.85 -0.77
CA LEU A 129 -5.10 -3.45 -0.46
C LEU A 129 -4.04 -2.79 -1.36
N VAL A 130 -2.90 -3.44 -1.60
CA VAL A 130 -1.86 -2.93 -2.52
C VAL A 130 -2.42 -2.76 -3.94
N VAL A 131 -3.07 -3.79 -4.47
CA VAL A 131 -3.67 -3.76 -5.81
C VAL A 131 -4.76 -2.70 -5.90
N SER A 132 -5.56 -2.50 -4.84
CA SER A 132 -6.60 -1.46 -4.80
C SER A 132 -6.07 -0.03 -4.87
N ILE A 133 -4.81 0.18 -4.50
CA ILE A 133 -4.17 1.50 -4.63
C ILE A 133 -3.69 1.68 -6.05
N ALA A 134 -2.85 0.77 -6.55
CA ALA A 134 -2.07 1.03 -7.76
C ALA A 134 -2.72 0.57 -9.07
N TRP A 135 -3.69 -0.36 -9.02
CA TRP A 135 -4.30 -0.88 -10.22
C TRP A 135 -5.54 -0.08 -10.59
N PRO A 136 -5.59 0.54 -11.79
CA PRO A 136 -6.79 1.24 -12.24
C PRO A 136 -7.92 0.23 -12.38
N SER A 137 -8.90 0.29 -11.48
CA SER A 137 -10.12 -0.48 -11.60
C SER A 137 -10.97 0.14 -12.72
N ASN A 138 -10.73 -0.28 -13.96
CA ASN A 138 -11.60 0.00 -15.11
C ASN A 138 -12.94 -0.77 -15.04
N THR A 139 -13.49 -0.96 -13.83
CA THR A 139 -14.87 -1.41 -13.68
C THR A 139 -15.77 -0.23 -14.00
N ARG A 140 -16.18 -0.15 -15.26
CA ARG A 140 -17.27 0.67 -15.79
C ARG A 140 -18.48 0.62 -14.85
N LEU A 141 -18.52 1.54 -13.90
CA LEU A 141 -19.76 2.12 -13.42
C LEU A 141 -20.03 3.36 -14.29
N PRO A 142 -21.30 3.68 -14.58
CA PRO A 142 -21.69 4.65 -15.61
C PRO A 142 -21.52 6.11 -15.16
N PHE A 143 -20.40 6.42 -14.51
CA PHE A 143 -20.04 7.77 -14.08
C PHE A 143 -18.57 8.01 -14.46
N ASP A 144 -18.36 8.27 -15.76
CA ASP A 144 -17.36 9.14 -16.39
C ASP A 144 -16.19 9.59 -15.53
N ASN A 145 -15.28 8.68 -15.17
CA ASN A 145 -14.01 9.09 -14.59
C ASN A 145 -12.97 7.95 -14.56
N PRO A 146 -12.00 7.93 -15.49
CA PRO A 146 -10.98 6.89 -15.55
C PRO A 146 -9.85 7.22 -14.54
N VAL A 147 -9.40 6.18 -13.83
CA VAL A 147 -8.20 6.16 -12.97
C VAL A 147 -8.33 6.90 -11.62
N TRP A 148 -8.92 6.27 -10.61
CA TRP A 148 -9.01 6.86 -9.25
C TRP A 148 -8.33 6.00 -8.19
N TYR A 149 -7.26 6.59 -7.63
CA TYR A 149 -6.53 6.11 -6.47
C TYR A 149 -7.30 6.56 -5.23
N TRP A 150 -8.00 5.68 -4.52
CA TRP A 150 -8.75 6.07 -3.31
C TRP A 150 -7.91 6.81 -2.24
N PRO A 151 -6.57 6.58 -2.08
CA PRO A 151 -5.78 7.39 -1.15
C PRO A 151 -5.72 8.86 -1.54
N PHE A 152 -5.71 9.13 -2.84
CA PHE A 152 -5.72 10.47 -3.37
C PHE A 152 -7.06 11.15 -3.13
N ASP A 153 -8.18 10.46 -3.36
CA ASP A 153 -9.52 10.99 -3.06
C ASP A 153 -9.68 11.35 -1.59
N LEU A 154 -9.15 10.49 -0.71
CA LEU A 154 -9.12 10.77 0.72
C LEU A 154 -8.29 12.03 1.03
N SER A 155 -7.10 12.14 0.43
CA SER A 155 -6.24 13.32 0.59
C SER A 155 -6.94 14.59 0.10
N PHE A 156 -7.57 14.54 -1.07
CA PHE A 156 -8.32 15.65 -1.63
C PHE A 156 -9.48 16.07 -0.71
N ALA A 157 -10.30 15.13 -0.25
CA ALA A 157 -11.41 15.41 0.65
C ALA A 157 -10.94 16.06 1.96
N LEU A 158 -9.79 15.64 2.50
CA LEU A 158 -9.20 16.22 3.71
C LEU A 158 -8.68 17.65 3.50
N HIS A 159 -8.27 18.01 2.29
CA HIS A 159 -7.70 19.33 1.97
C HIS A 159 -8.63 20.23 1.16
N GLN A 160 -9.84 19.79 0.83
CA GLN A 160 -10.75 20.49 -0.09
C GLN A 160 -10.99 21.94 0.31
N SER A 161 -11.28 22.21 1.59
CA SER A 161 -11.52 23.59 2.07
C SER A 161 -10.31 24.50 1.91
N ALA A 162 -9.10 23.96 2.12
CA ALA A 162 -7.86 24.69 1.93
C ALA A 162 -7.61 24.99 0.45
N ILE A 163 -7.91 24.01 -0.42
CA ILE A 163 -7.80 24.17 -1.88
C ILE A 163 -8.79 25.22 -2.39
N GLU A 164 -10.03 25.19 -1.94
CA GLU A 164 -11.05 26.18 -2.28
C GLU A 164 -10.67 27.59 -1.81
N SER A 165 -10.12 27.71 -0.59
CA SER A 165 -9.63 29.00 -0.09
C SER A 165 -8.46 29.55 -0.91
N PHE A 166 -7.58 28.67 -1.37
CA PHE A 166 -6.45 29.03 -2.22
C PHE A 166 -6.92 29.46 -3.61
N ALA A 167 -7.87 28.73 -4.19
CA ALA A 167 -8.49 29.08 -5.46
C ALA A 167 -9.18 30.46 -5.40
N ALA A 168 -9.88 30.77 -4.31
CA ALA A 168 -10.50 32.07 -4.10
C ALA A 168 -9.48 33.21 -4.03
N ARG A 169 -8.33 33.00 -3.37
CA ARG A 169 -7.24 33.98 -3.28
C ARG A 169 -6.62 34.29 -4.64
N ILE A 170 -6.32 33.26 -5.43
CA ILE A 170 -5.80 33.44 -6.79
C ILE A 170 -6.81 34.22 -7.63
N ARG A 171 -8.10 33.87 -7.57
CA ARG A 171 -9.16 34.57 -8.30
C ARG A 171 -9.35 36.03 -7.85
N ALA A 172 -9.00 36.35 -6.61
CA ALA A 172 -8.98 37.73 -6.10
C ALA A 172 -7.77 38.54 -6.59
N GLY A 173 -6.89 37.96 -7.43
CA GLY A 173 -5.73 38.62 -8.02
C GLY A 173 -4.48 38.55 -7.15
N GLU A 174 -4.44 37.66 -6.16
CA GLU A 174 -3.24 37.48 -5.35
C GLU A 174 -2.14 36.76 -6.16
N ILE A 175 -0.96 37.37 -6.23
CA ILE A 175 0.19 36.82 -6.96
C ILE A 175 0.85 35.76 -6.06
N VAL A 176 0.81 34.49 -6.49
CA VAL A 176 1.46 33.38 -5.80
C VAL A 176 2.69 32.95 -6.59
N GLU A 177 3.88 33.38 -6.15
CA GLU A 177 5.16 33.15 -6.87
C GLU A 177 5.74 31.74 -6.70
N THR A 178 5.16 30.89 -5.84
CA THR A 178 5.73 29.57 -5.48
C THR A 178 4.78 28.42 -5.78
N THR A 179 5.35 27.23 -6.03
CA THR A 179 4.63 25.97 -6.16
C THR A 179 3.69 25.77 -4.96
N PRO A 180 2.36 25.77 -5.16
CA PRO A 180 1.45 25.71 -4.03
C PRO A 180 1.51 24.34 -3.39
N ARG A 181 1.99 24.29 -2.14
CA ARG A 181 1.81 23.13 -1.28
C ARG A 181 0.61 23.35 -0.38
N ILE A 182 -0.46 22.60 -0.61
CA ILE A 182 -1.68 22.66 0.20
C ILE A 182 -1.74 21.38 1.04
N GLY A 183 -1.24 21.50 2.28
CA GLY A 183 -1.05 20.36 3.18
C GLY A 183 -0.03 19.36 2.63
N VAL A 184 -0.49 18.15 2.30
CA VAL A 184 0.36 17.09 1.69
C VAL A 184 0.36 17.08 0.17
N LEU A 185 -0.57 17.82 -0.47
CA LEU A 185 -0.68 17.90 -1.92
C LEU A 185 0.30 18.95 -2.44
N ASN A 186 1.07 18.57 -3.46
CA ASN A 186 2.00 19.47 -4.12
C ASN A 186 1.47 19.79 -5.51
N PHE A 187 1.15 21.06 -5.73
CA PHE A 187 0.80 21.58 -7.04
C PHE A 187 2.05 22.18 -7.69
N PHE A 188 2.25 21.90 -8.98
CA PHE A 188 3.38 22.38 -9.75
C PHE A 188 3.12 23.76 -10.34
N ASP A 189 1.89 24.01 -10.76
CA ASP A 189 1.53 25.25 -11.42
C ASP A 189 0.04 25.55 -11.23
N HIS A 190 -0.34 26.78 -11.51
CA HIS A 190 -1.73 27.19 -11.65
C HIS A 190 -1.89 27.97 -12.95
N THR A 191 -2.89 27.60 -13.74
CA THR A 191 -3.16 28.26 -15.01
C THR A 191 -4.59 28.76 -15.04
N PHE A 192 -4.75 29.94 -15.65
CA PHE A 192 -6.06 30.40 -16.07
C PHE A 192 -6.23 30.13 -17.56
N ALA A 193 -7.38 29.61 -17.89
CA ALA A 193 -7.86 29.62 -19.25
C ALA A 193 -9.31 30.08 -19.24
N GLU A 194 -9.54 31.21 -19.91
CA GLU A 194 -10.78 31.97 -19.78
C GLU A 194 -11.04 32.30 -18.29
N ASP A 195 -12.12 31.79 -17.71
CA ASP A 195 -12.48 31.95 -16.30
C ASP A 195 -12.16 30.73 -15.44
N ASN A 196 -11.65 29.65 -16.04
CA ASN A 196 -11.38 28.40 -15.33
C ASN A 196 -10.00 28.44 -14.68
N LEU A 197 -9.93 28.09 -13.41
CA LEU A 197 -8.68 27.91 -12.68
C LEU A 197 -8.30 26.43 -12.69
N GLY A 198 -7.16 26.09 -13.28
CA GLY A 198 -6.57 24.77 -13.22
C GLY A 198 -5.38 24.75 -12.26
N LEU A 199 -5.40 23.87 -11.26
CA LEU A 199 -4.26 23.59 -10.39
C LEU A 199 -3.59 22.30 -10.86
N GLN A 200 -2.37 22.38 -11.40
CA GLN A 200 -1.66 21.23 -11.94
C GLN A 200 -0.99 20.44 -10.82
N LEU A 201 -1.26 19.13 -10.76
CA LEU A 201 -0.78 18.26 -9.71
C LEU A 201 0.33 17.31 -10.18
N THR A 202 0.30 16.88 -11.45
CA THR A 202 1.40 16.12 -12.06
C THR A 202 1.54 16.49 -13.54
N GLY A 203 2.69 16.17 -14.15
CA GLY A 203 2.92 16.33 -15.59
C GLY A 203 3.81 17.53 -15.94
N GLY A 204 3.86 17.88 -17.23
CA GLY A 204 4.60 19.03 -17.77
C GLY A 204 3.65 20.05 -18.40
N GLY A 205 4.18 21.08 -19.07
CA GLY A 205 3.39 22.18 -19.64
C GLY A 205 2.35 21.80 -20.72
N TRP A 206 2.26 20.54 -21.13
CA TRP A 206 1.39 20.05 -22.20
C TRP A 206 0.61 18.77 -21.85
N GLY A 207 0.66 18.30 -20.59
CA GLY A 207 0.08 17.02 -20.20
C GLY A 207 0.20 16.80 -18.70
N GLY A 208 -0.82 16.28 -18.03
CA GLY A 208 -0.87 16.25 -16.58
C GLY A 208 -2.26 16.06 -15.98
N VAL A 209 -2.30 15.88 -14.66
CA VAL A 209 -3.56 15.89 -13.89
C VAL A 209 -3.76 17.29 -13.31
N HIS A 210 -4.88 17.91 -13.63
CA HIS A 210 -5.29 19.22 -13.15
C HIS A 210 -6.54 19.09 -12.29
N LEU A 211 -6.61 19.87 -11.22
CA LEU A 211 -7.86 20.14 -10.53
C LEU A 211 -8.44 21.43 -11.09
N VAL A 212 -9.59 21.34 -11.75
CA VAL A 212 -10.20 22.46 -12.44
C VAL A 212 -11.42 22.95 -11.66
N GLN A 213 -11.48 24.26 -11.44
CA GLN A 213 -12.68 24.95 -10.99
C GLN A 213 -13.12 25.92 -12.08
N THR A 214 -14.31 25.71 -12.65
CA THR A 214 -14.77 26.50 -13.79
C THR A 214 -15.19 27.92 -13.40
N VAL A 215 -16.11 28.05 -12.44
CA VAL A 215 -16.52 29.33 -11.84
C VAL A 215 -16.47 29.26 -10.31
N PRO A 216 -16.39 30.40 -9.60
CA PRO A 216 -16.44 30.42 -8.14
C PRO A 216 -17.68 29.70 -7.61
N GLY A 217 -17.49 28.79 -6.65
CA GLY A 217 -18.59 28.02 -6.05
C GLY A 217 -19.02 26.78 -6.83
N CYS A 218 -18.50 26.53 -8.04
CA CYS A 218 -18.67 25.26 -8.72
C CYS A 218 -17.82 24.16 -8.10
N ARG A 219 -18.32 22.92 -8.21
CA ARG A 219 -17.60 21.70 -7.82
C ARG A 219 -16.29 21.60 -8.60
N MET A 220 -15.20 21.36 -7.88
CA MET A 220 -13.92 21.07 -8.51
C MET A 220 -13.95 19.68 -9.15
N ILE A 221 -13.46 19.59 -10.38
CA ILE A 221 -13.35 18.34 -11.13
C ILE A 221 -11.89 18.06 -11.44
N TRP A 222 -11.50 16.79 -11.38
CA TRP A 222 -10.16 16.41 -11.84
C TRP A 222 -10.18 16.18 -13.34
N TRP A 223 -9.10 16.57 -13.99
CA TRP A 223 -8.94 16.58 -15.43
C TRP A 223 -7.58 16.02 -15.80
N ASN A 224 -7.50 15.11 -16.77
CA ASN A 224 -6.24 14.52 -17.19
C ASN A 224 -5.95 14.83 -18.66
N THR A 225 -5.05 15.79 -18.88
CA THR A 225 -4.66 16.26 -20.22
C THR A 225 -3.76 15.26 -20.97
N ASN A 226 -3.35 14.13 -20.36
CA ASN A 226 -2.65 13.08 -21.09
C ASN A 226 -3.60 12.21 -21.95
N TRP A 227 -4.92 12.32 -21.75
CA TRP A 227 -5.94 11.58 -22.51
C TRP A 227 -6.70 12.47 -23.49
N GLU A 228 -6.45 13.77 -23.47
CA GLU A 228 -7.07 14.74 -24.36
C GLU A 228 -6.03 15.64 -25.00
N LYS A 229 -6.14 15.83 -26.31
CA LYS A 229 -5.16 16.57 -27.10
C LYS A 229 -5.69 17.97 -27.38
N ASP A 230 -4.94 18.99 -26.96
CA ASP A 230 -5.24 20.40 -27.26
C ASP A 230 -5.22 20.65 -28.78
N LEU A 231 -6.33 21.14 -29.33
CA LEU A 231 -6.49 21.49 -30.75
C LEU A 231 -6.46 23.01 -31.00
N GLY A 232 -6.02 23.82 -30.03
CA GLY A 232 -5.63 25.21 -30.25
C GLY A 232 -6.77 26.24 -30.24
N ASN A 233 -7.97 25.89 -29.74
CA ASN A 233 -9.13 26.79 -29.63
C ASN A 233 -9.94 26.61 -28.32
N GLY A 234 -9.31 26.17 -27.24
CA GLY A 234 -9.97 25.96 -25.93
C GLY A 234 -10.06 24.48 -25.52
N TRP A 235 -10.50 24.25 -24.28
CA TRP A 235 -10.58 22.93 -23.65
C TRP A 235 -11.86 22.21 -24.09
N PHE A 236 -11.71 21.10 -24.82
CA PHE A 236 -12.83 20.27 -25.24
C PHE A 236 -12.74 18.91 -24.55
N LEU A 237 -13.84 18.52 -23.90
CA LEU A 237 -14.13 17.13 -23.51
C LEU A 237 -14.02 16.25 -24.77
N VAL A 238 -13.10 15.29 -24.79
CA VAL A 238 -13.17 14.20 -25.77
C VAL A 238 -13.74 12.98 -25.08
N GLU A 239 -15.03 13.07 -24.74
CA GLU A 239 -16.01 11.98 -24.76
C GLU A 239 -17.37 12.56 -24.34
N GLN A 240 -18.12 13.06 -25.32
CA GLN A 240 -19.57 12.86 -25.32
C GLN A 240 -19.89 12.02 -26.56
N ASP A 241 -20.22 10.75 -26.28
CA ASP A 241 -20.66 9.65 -27.14
C ASP A 241 -19.62 8.94 -28.05
#